data_AF-A0A1W9JGP6-F1
#
_entry.id   AF-A0A1W9JGP6-F1
#
_cell.length_a   1.000
_cell.length_b   1.000
_cell.length_c   1.000
_cell.angle_alpha   90.00
_cell.angle_beta   90.00
_cell.angle_gamma   90.00
#
_symmetry.space_group_name_H-M   'P 1'
#
loop_
_entity.id
_entity.type
_entity.pdbx_description
1 polymer ?
#
loop_
_entity_poly.entity_id
_entity_poly.type
_entity_poly.pdbx_seq_one_letter_code
_entity_poly.pdbx_strand_id
1 'polypeptide(L)'
;MQSNYLQSYLESLHAELAGFDEGEVASYIPELAKADPNWFGIALVTTDGHVYQVGDSRQEFTIQSISKAITYGMALHDKSVDSVVKKVDVEPSGEAFNSISLEPDTGRPKNPMINAGAIATVSLIKGDSPASKLQRMLTCYEQYLGHKVMIDEEVYLSEKSTGHRNRAIAYLLRNSNIIETDTDDVLDLYFKQCSILVNCRDLAVIGAVMANNGVNPITGVRALESHHVPKVLSVMSSCGMYDYSGAWVFEVGMPAKSGVGGGIMAVLPGQFGLAVFSPKLDDRGNSARGIAACKKISADFGLHMLHTGRSTSSSVIHASYDAEQVPSKRYRPPRQTVMLMELGCRINILELQGELMFSSAEIVIHEVMDLVDKTDFLILDITRTSTVSEGAERLFAGMILRLQELGKTVLFTGTWGKYESVKRIKKATGSLDSAPLFNYQVVDDALEWCEDQILGDFAKSGQTSLPVAEQAFLQGFTEEEMAFLESLSTHKTYEQGSYICREGDSADFLYFILSGQVSIFIHLDQRRSERVSALSAGSAFGEMAMLDRGKRSADVLADEEVTCLVLDYIGLEADQSSLALSVKLKLVTNISRELNRRIRQNVREIKMLRS
;
A
#
# COMPACT_ATOMS: atom_id res chain seq x y z
N MET A 1 -15.66 0.35 -25.71
CA MET A 1 -15.33 0.01 -24.31
C MET A 1 -16.12 -1.24 -23.97
N GLN A 2 -15.46 -2.36 -23.69
CA GLN A 2 -16.16 -3.54 -23.16
C GLN A 2 -16.77 -3.15 -21.80
N SER A 3 -18.06 -3.40 -21.57
CA SER A 3 -18.66 -3.11 -20.28
C SER A 3 -18.02 -3.99 -19.21
N ASN A 4 -17.69 -3.40 -18.06
CA ASN A 4 -17.13 -4.13 -16.94
C ASN A 4 -18.18 -5.15 -16.44
N TYR A 5 -17.79 -6.41 -16.26
CA TYR A 5 -18.70 -7.49 -15.87
C TYR A 5 -19.51 -7.17 -14.61
N LEU A 6 -18.89 -6.52 -13.61
CA LEU A 6 -19.57 -6.16 -12.37
C LEU A 6 -20.70 -5.15 -12.61
N GLN A 7 -20.52 -4.21 -13.54
CA GLN A 7 -21.56 -3.26 -13.94
C GLN A 7 -22.74 -3.99 -14.59
N SER A 8 -22.47 -4.89 -15.56
CA SER A 8 -23.50 -5.70 -16.23
C SER A 8 -24.24 -6.63 -15.25
N TYR A 9 -23.53 -7.14 -14.24
CA TYR A 9 -24.12 -7.95 -13.18
C TYR A 9 -25.11 -7.13 -12.34
N LEU A 10 -24.74 -5.93 -11.89
CA LEU A 10 -25.65 -5.05 -11.14
C LEU A 10 -26.88 -4.68 -11.98
N GLU A 11 -26.72 -4.43 -13.28
CA GLU A 11 -27.84 -4.20 -14.21
C GLU A 11 -28.79 -5.38 -14.30
N SER A 12 -28.26 -6.59 -14.39
CA SER A 12 -29.07 -7.82 -14.42
C SER A 12 -29.80 -8.04 -13.09
N LEU A 13 -29.11 -7.83 -11.96
CA LEU A 13 -29.69 -7.95 -10.62
C LEU A 13 -30.80 -6.92 -10.37
N HIS A 14 -30.58 -5.67 -10.79
CA HIS A 14 -31.57 -4.61 -10.68
C HIS A 14 -32.84 -4.95 -11.45
N ALA A 15 -32.69 -5.41 -12.70
CA ALA A 15 -33.82 -5.84 -13.52
C ALA A 15 -34.57 -7.04 -12.93
N GLU A 16 -33.85 -8.03 -12.38
CA GLU A 16 -34.43 -9.21 -11.73
C GLU A 16 -35.29 -8.83 -10.51
N LEU A 17 -34.79 -7.91 -9.68
CA LEU A 17 -35.44 -7.50 -8.43
C LEU A 17 -36.41 -6.32 -8.61
N ALA A 18 -36.54 -5.75 -9.81
CA ALA A 18 -37.42 -4.62 -10.07
C ALA A 18 -38.90 -4.93 -9.74
N GLY A 19 -39.33 -6.18 -9.99
CA GLY A 19 -40.71 -6.64 -9.72
C GLY A 19 -40.95 -7.13 -8.28
N PHE A 20 -39.95 -7.07 -7.40
CA PHE A 20 -40.09 -7.49 -6.01
C PHE A 20 -40.80 -6.39 -5.20
N ASP A 21 -42.07 -6.62 -4.84
CA ASP A 21 -42.97 -5.57 -4.34
C ASP A 21 -43.34 -5.68 -2.84
N GLU A 22 -42.61 -6.50 -2.08
CA GLU A 22 -42.89 -6.69 -0.65
C GLU A 22 -42.58 -5.44 0.19
N GLY A 23 -43.35 -5.29 1.28
CA GLY A 23 -43.18 -4.22 2.26
C GLY A 23 -43.95 -2.94 1.95
N GLU A 24 -43.88 -1.98 2.87
CA GLU A 24 -44.63 -0.73 2.82
C GLU A 24 -43.72 0.48 3.05
N VAL A 25 -44.09 1.62 2.48
CA VAL A 25 -43.34 2.88 2.71
C VAL A 25 -43.57 3.36 4.14
N ALA A 26 -42.51 3.85 4.79
CA ALA A 26 -42.60 4.39 6.14
C ALA A 26 -43.59 5.56 6.22
N SER A 27 -44.62 5.42 7.06
CA SER A 27 -45.73 6.37 7.16
C SER A 27 -45.79 7.17 8.48
N TYR A 28 -44.98 6.80 9.47
CA TYR A 28 -44.98 7.47 10.77
C TYR A 28 -44.26 8.84 10.75
N ILE A 29 -43.45 9.11 9.71
CA ILE A 29 -42.96 10.44 9.35
C ILE A 29 -43.70 10.84 8.05
N PRO A 30 -44.61 11.83 8.09
CA PRO A 30 -45.45 12.17 6.94
C PRO A 30 -44.69 12.45 5.64
N GLU A 31 -43.50 13.03 5.73
CA GLU A 31 -42.65 13.40 4.60
C GLU A 31 -42.05 12.15 3.93
N LEU A 32 -41.74 11.09 4.68
CA LEU A 32 -41.24 9.83 4.11
C LEU A 32 -42.34 9.09 3.33
N ALA A 33 -43.60 9.25 3.73
CA ALA A 33 -44.74 8.65 3.04
C ALA A 33 -44.94 9.18 1.60
N LYS A 34 -44.27 10.28 1.24
CA LYS A 34 -44.31 10.88 -0.11
C LYS A 34 -43.33 10.22 -1.09
N ALA A 35 -42.45 9.34 -0.62
CA ALA A 35 -41.46 8.67 -1.46
C ALA A 35 -42.13 7.77 -2.51
N ASP A 36 -41.61 7.74 -3.74
CA ASP A 36 -42.10 6.81 -4.76
C ASP A 36 -41.73 5.37 -4.36
N PRO A 37 -42.70 4.48 -4.14
CA PRO A 37 -42.42 3.11 -3.74
C PRO A 37 -41.60 2.34 -4.77
N ASN A 38 -41.57 2.78 -6.04
CA ASN A 38 -40.89 2.07 -7.13
C ASN A 38 -39.39 2.36 -7.19
N TRP A 39 -38.90 3.43 -6.55
CA TRP A 39 -37.48 3.78 -6.60
C TRP A 39 -36.60 2.63 -6.16
N PHE A 40 -35.60 2.31 -6.98
CA PHE A 40 -34.66 1.23 -6.72
C PHE A 40 -33.29 1.55 -7.30
N GLY A 41 -32.31 1.76 -6.43
CA GLY A 41 -30.93 2.03 -6.81
C GLY A 41 -29.95 1.10 -6.09
N ILE A 42 -28.90 0.68 -6.80
CA ILE A 42 -27.78 -0.10 -6.23
C ILE A 42 -26.47 0.62 -6.59
N ALA A 43 -25.54 0.71 -5.64
CA ALA A 43 -24.20 1.24 -5.89
C ALA A 43 -23.14 0.46 -5.12
N LEU A 44 -21.98 0.24 -5.75
CA LEU A 44 -20.80 -0.39 -5.16
C LEU A 44 -19.58 0.48 -5.44
N VAL A 45 -18.79 0.75 -4.41
CA VAL A 45 -17.55 1.54 -4.50
C VAL A 45 -16.39 0.76 -3.90
N THR A 46 -15.37 0.47 -4.70
CA THR A 46 -14.19 -0.28 -4.28
C THR A 46 -13.19 0.60 -3.52
N THR A 47 -12.27 -0.03 -2.78
CA THR A 47 -11.22 0.66 -2.01
C THR A 47 -10.20 1.42 -2.88
N ASP A 48 -10.14 1.13 -4.17
CA ASP A 48 -9.35 1.87 -5.17
C ASP A 48 -10.16 2.96 -5.90
N GLY A 49 -11.42 3.18 -5.53
CA GLY A 49 -12.23 4.31 -5.97
C GLY A 49 -13.06 4.09 -7.23
N HIS A 50 -13.13 2.86 -7.76
CA HIS A 50 -14.07 2.54 -8.85
C HIS A 50 -15.51 2.54 -8.35
N VAL A 51 -16.42 3.10 -9.15
CA VAL A 51 -17.84 3.23 -8.84
C VAL A 51 -18.67 2.46 -9.85
N TYR A 52 -19.50 1.55 -9.36
CA TYR A 52 -20.50 0.80 -10.12
C TYR A 52 -21.87 1.16 -9.58
N GLN A 53 -22.83 1.47 -10.46
CA GLN A 53 -24.14 1.94 -10.02
C GLN A 53 -25.22 1.67 -11.07
N VAL A 54 -26.45 1.46 -10.62
CA VAL A 54 -27.61 1.19 -11.49
C VAL A 54 -28.92 1.67 -10.87
N GLY A 55 -29.90 1.94 -11.72
CA GLY A 55 -31.25 2.36 -11.32
C GLY A 55 -31.27 3.77 -10.77
N ASP A 56 -32.12 3.99 -9.77
CA ASP A 56 -32.30 5.28 -9.09
C ASP A 56 -31.18 5.59 -8.09
N SER A 57 -29.94 5.19 -8.40
CA SER A 57 -28.79 5.30 -7.48
C SER A 57 -28.41 6.75 -7.13
N ARG A 58 -28.92 7.72 -7.90
CA ARG A 58 -28.72 9.16 -7.71
C ARG A 58 -29.94 9.88 -7.14
N GLN A 59 -31.04 9.16 -6.88
CA GLN A 59 -32.18 9.72 -6.17
C GLN A 59 -31.76 10.06 -4.75
N GLU A 60 -32.01 11.31 -4.34
CA GLU A 60 -31.71 11.77 -2.99
C GLU A 60 -32.81 11.33 -2.02
N PHE A 61 -32.40 10.99 -0.81
CA PHE A 61 -33.25 10.65 0.32
C PHE A 61 -32.52 10.98 1.63
N THR A 62 -33.26 11.09 2.73
CA THR A 62 -32.64 11.34 4.04
C THR A 62 -31.94 10.09 4.58
N ILE A 63 -30.70 10.24 5.06
CA ILE A 63 -29.85 9.14 5.52
C ILE A 63 -30.40 8.38 6.73
N GLN A 64 -31.22 9.04 7.55
CA GLN A 64 -31.92 8.42 8.68
C GLN A 64 -30.97 7.67 9.61
N SER A 65 -31.37 6.51 10.15
CA SER A 65 -30.57 5.72 11.10
C SER A 65 -29.20 5.25 10.58
N ILE A 66 -28.90 5.36 9.28
CA ILE A 66 -27.57 5.04 8.73
C ILE A 66 -26.52 6.01 9.30
N SER A 67 -26.92 7.26 9.54
CA SER A 67 -26.11 8.32 10.15
C SER A 67 -25.47 7.94 11.50
N LYS A 68 -26.11 7.03 12.25
CA LYS A 68 -25.66 6.61 13.58
C LYS A 68 -24.24 6.01 13.56
N ALA A 69 -23.91 5.26 12.52
CA ALA A 69 -22.59 4.66 12.38
C ALA A 69 -21.49 5.73 12.20
N ILE A 70 -21.76 6.73 11.37
CA ILE A 70 -20.84 7.86 11.14
C ILE A 70 -20.67 8.69 12.42
N THR A 71 -21.78 9.03 13.08
CA THR A 71 -21.73 9.82 14.32
C THR A 71 -21.07 9.07 15.48
N TYR A 72 -21.20 7.75 15.56
CA TYR A 72 -20.45 6.93 16.51
C TYR A 72 -18.94 6.98 16.24
N GLY A 73 -18.52 6.85 14.97
CA GLY A 73 -17.12 7.04 14.59
C GLY A 73 -16.60 8.43 14.94
N MET A 74 -17.41 9.48 14.74
CA MET A 74 -17.07 10.85 15.13
C MET A 74 -16.92 11.01 16.66
N ALA A 75 -17.83 10.42 17.46
CA ALA A 75 -17.73 10.48 18.92
C ALA A 75 -16.48 9.76 19.45
N LEU A 76 -16.12 8.62 18.85
CA LEU A 76 -14.86 7.91 19.16
C LEU A 76 -13.62 8.72 18.80
N HIS A 77 -13.70 9.60 17.80
CA HIS A 77 -12.61 10.49 17.45
C HIS A 77 -12.54 11.71 18.38
N ASP A 78 -13.68 12.29 18.74
CA ASP A 78 -13.77 13.50 19.56
C ASP A 78 -13.52 13.23 21.06
N LYS A 79 -13.71 11.99 21.52
CA LYS A 79 -13.56 11.53 22.91
C LYS A 79 -12.70 10.27 22.95
N SER A 80 -12.19 9.88 24.13
CA SER A 80 -11.57 8.57 24.27
C SER A 80 -12.60 7.45 24.16
N VAL A 81 -12.19 6.27 23.69
CA VAL A 81 -13.04 5.07 23.61
C VAL A 81 -13.72 4.78 24.95
N ASP A 82 -12.96 4.81 26.05
CA ASP A 82 -13.49 4.59 27.41
C ASP A 82 -14.56 5.60 27.80
N SER A 83 -14.41 6.86 27.37
CA SER A 83 -15.40 7.90 27.64
C SER A 83 -16.70 7.65 26.88
N VAL A 84 -16.62 7.14 25.65
CA VAL A 84 -17.80 6.79 24.86
C VAL A 84 -18.48 5.55 25.45
N VAL A 85 -17.73 4.49 25.76
CA VAL A 85 -18.26 3.22 26.30
C VAL A 85 -18.93 3.38 27.67
N LYS A 86 -18.47 4.34 28.49
CA LYS A 86 -19.15 4.72 29.74
C LYS A 86 -20.55 5.28 29.54
N LYS A 87 -20.81 5.88 28.38
CA LYS A 87 -22.06 6.59 28.06
C LYS A 87 -22.96 5.81 27.12
N VAL A 88 -22.39 4.93 26.31
CA VAL A 88 -23.11 4.08 25.35
C VAL A 88 -22.37 2.75 25.28
N ASP A 89 -23.06 1.66 25.56
CA ASP A 89 -22.47 0.32 25.49
C ASP A 89 -22.28 -0.15 24.02
N VAL A 90 -21.86 -1.39 23.79
CA VAL A 90 -21.65 -1.93 22.43
C VAL A 90 -22.40 -3.24 22.16
N GLU A 91 -23.24 -3.65 23.10
CA GLU A 91 -23.95 -4.93 23.07
C GLU A 91 -25.30 -4.83 22.33
N PRO A 92 -25.75 -5.91 21.65
CA PRO A 92 -27.08 -5.95 21.09
C PRO A 92 -28.14 -5.83 22.19
N SER A 93 -29.24 -5.11 21.92
CA SER A 93 -30.29 -4.89 22.92
C SER A 93 -31.20 -6.11 23.11
N GLY A 94 -31.31 -7.00 22.12
CA GLY A 94 -32.25 -8.14 22.11
C GLY A 94 -33.74 -7.76 22.07
N GLU A 95 -34.05 -6.51 22.37
CA GLU A 95 -35.37 -5.89 22.26
C GLU A 95 -35.60 -5.27 20.89
N ALA A 96 -36.87 -5.21 20.49
CA ALA A 96 -37.30 -4.57 19.25
C ALA A 96 -36.73 -3.15 19.13
N PHE A 97 -36.37 -2.72 17.92
CA PHE A 97 -35.76 -1.40 17.71
C PHE A 97 -36.62 -0.20 18.19
N ASN A 98 -37.92 -0.43 18.33
CA ASN A 98 -38.88 0.54 18.83
C ASN A 98 -39.02 0.55 20.37
N SER A 99 -38.33 -0.33 21.10
CA SER A 99 -38.25 -0.30 22.55
C SER A 99 -37.37 0.87 23.04
N ILE A 100 -37.58 1.28 24.29
CA ILE A 100 -36.65 2.18 24.98
C ILE A 100 -35.72 1.30 25.80
N SER A 101 -34.62 0.86 25.19
CA SER A 101 -33.64 -0.03 25.83
C SER A 101 -32.57 0.77 26.56
N LEU A 102 -32.63 0.79 27.89
CA LEU A 102 -31.65 1.41 28.78
C LEU A 102 -31.25 0.39 29.85
N GLU A 103 -29.98 0.37 30.23
CA GLU A 103 -29.50 -0.46 31.33
C GLU A 103 -30.17 -0.09 32.66
N PRO A 104 -30.62 -1.09 33.44
CA PRO A 104 -31.02 -0.86 34.82
C PRO A 104 -29.91 -0.15 35.59
N ASP A 105 -30.30 0.78 36.47
CA ASP A 105 -29.42 1.60 37.33
C ASP A 105 -28.60 2.68 36.61
N THR A 106 -27.83 2.32 35.58
CA THR A 106 -26.92 3.28 34.90
C THR A 106 -27.65 4.16 33.88
N GLY A 107 -28.79 3.70 33.35
CA GLY A 107 -29.48 4.33 32.23
C GLY A 107 -28.66 4.36 30.94
N ARG A 108 -27.56 3.60 30.88
CA ARG A 108 -26.68 3.52 29.72
C ARG A 108 -27.39 2.77 28.59
N PRO A 109 -27.51 3.34 27.38
CA PRO A 109 -28.06 2.64 26.23
C PRO A 109 -27.15 1.51 25.76
N LYS A 110 -27.74 0.44 25.24
CA LYS A 110 -27.05 -0.81 24.90
C LYS A 110 -26.06 -0.73 23.73
N ASN A 111 -26.34 0.09 22.73
CA ASN A 111 -25.42 0.30 21.61
C ASN A 111 -25.74 1.63 20.89
N PRO A 112 -24.80 2.20 20.11
CA PRO A 112 -25.02 3.42 19.35
C PRO A 112 -25.98 3.27 18.16
N MET A 113 -26.40 2.06 17.78
CA MET A 113 -27.24 1.83 16.59
C MET A 113 -28.75 1.94 16.90
N ILE A 114 -29.14 1.83 18.17
CA ILE A 114 -30.49 2.18 18.66
C ILE A 114 -30.63 3.68 18.91
N ASN A 115 -31.87 4.19 18.96
CA ASN A 115 -32.12 5.64 19.10
C ASN A 115 -31.51 6.21 20.38
N ALA A 116 -31.63 5.51 21.51
CA ALA A 116 -31.08 5.98 22.78
C ALA A 116 -29.56 6.13 22.74
N GLY A 117 -28.85 5.15 22.19
CA GLY A 117 -27.40 5.23 22.02
C GLY A 117 -26.99 6.28 21.01
N ALA A 118 -27.75 6.47 19.93
CA ALA A 118 -27.47 7.52 18.95
C ALA A 118 -27.64 8.92 19.54
N ILE A 119 -28.72 9.19 20.29
CA ILE A 119 -28.93 10.47 20.98
C ILE A 119 -27.82 10.72 22.01
N ALA A 120 -27.46 9.70 22.80
CA ALA A 120 -26.33 9.78 23.71
C ALA A 120 -25.01 10.06 22.97
N THR A 121 -24.78 9.43 21.81
CA THR A 121 -23.59 9.66 20.97
C THR A 121 -23.54 11.09 20.44
N VAL A 122 -24.66 11.64 19.98
CA VAL A 122 -24.75 13.05 19.53
C VAL A 122 -24.38 14.01 20.65
N SER A 123 -24.74 13.71 21.90
CA SER A 123 -24.38 14.55 23.05
C SER A 123 -22.86 14.65 23.27
N LEU A 124 -22.08 13.66 22.80
CA LEU A 124 -20.62 13.57 22.95
C LEU A 124 -19.83 14.33 21.89
N ILE A 125 -20.49 14.83 20.84
CA ILE A 125 -19.84 15.59 19.76
C ILE A 125 -19.15 16.83 20.34
N LYS A 126 -17.90 17.06 19.93
CA LYS A 126 -17.11 18.20 20.39
C LYS A 126 -17.66 19.50 19.82
N GLY A 127 -17.83 20.50 20.69
CA GLY A 127 -18.22 21.86 20.32
C GLY A 127 -18.77 22.60 21.54
N ASP A 128 -18.56 23.92 21.56
CA ASP A 128 -18.94 24.81 22.67
C ASP A 128 -20.35 25.36 22.54
N SER A 129 -20.98 25.17 21.37
CA SER A 129 -22.32 25.66 21.03
C SER A 129 -23.04 24.71 20.07
N PRO A 130 -24.39 24.74 20.00
CA PRO A 130 -25.13 23.93 19.02
C PRO A 130 -24.67 24.15 17.57
N ALA A 131 -24.36 25.40 17.20
CA ALA A 131 -23.87 25.74 15.86
C ALA A 131 -22.49 25.14 15.56
N SER A 132 -21.56 25.18 16.53
CA SER A 132 -20.23 24.57 16.33
C SER A 132 -20.29 23.04 16.26
N LYS A 133 -21.17 22.40 17.04
CA LYS A 133 -21.42 20.95 16.95
C LYS A 133 -22.04 20.55 15.61
N LEU A 134 -22.98 21.34 15.09
CA LEU A 134 -23.55 21.14 13.76
C LEU A 134 -22.48 21.27 12.67
N GLN A 135 -21.66 22.31 12.71
CA GLN A 135 -20.57 22.49 11.74
C GLN A 135 -19.57 21.32 11.80
N ARG A 136 -19.20 20.87 13.01
CA ARG A 136 -18.32 19.71 13.21
C ARG A 136 -18.91 18.44 12.59
N MET A 137 -20.21 18.21 12.79
CA MET A 137 -20.95 17.10 12.19
C MET A 137 -20.93 17.19 10.66
N LEU A 138 -21.37 18.31 10.08
CA LEU A 138 -21.42 18.49 8.63
C LEU A 138 -20.04 18.30 8.00
N THR A 139 -18.99 18.92 8.55
CA THR A 139 -17.62 18.73 8.05
C THR A 139 -17.16 17.28 8.14
N CYS A 140 -17.57 16.52 9.17
CA CYS A 140 -17.28 15.09 9.24
C CYS A 140 -17.94 14.35 8.07
N TYR A 141 -19.24 14.57 7.82
CA TYR A 141 -19.95 13.93 6.70
C TYR A 141 -19.35 14.32 5.35
N GLU A 142 -18.97 15.58 5.16
CA GLU A 142 -18.28 16.04 3.94
C GLU A 142 -16.95 15.31 3.70
N GLN A 143 -16.21 14.94 4.75
CA GLN A 143 -14.99 14.12 4.62
C GLN A 143 -15.29 12.70 4.14
N TYR A 144 -16.38 12.09 4.63
CA TYR A 144 -16.81 10.79 4.15
C TYR A 144 -17.29 10.85 2.70
N LEU A 145 -18.07 11.88 2.35
CA LEU A 145 -18.76 11.97 1.06
C LEU A 145 -17.88 12.55 -0.06
N GLY A 146 -16.95 13.44 0.28
CA GLY A 146 -16.13 14.18 -0.67
C GLY A 146 -16.86 15.35 -1.35
N HIS A 147 -18.04 15.73 -0.88
CA HIS A 147 -18.80 16.89 -1.34
C HIS A 147 -19.59 17.53 -0.18
N LYS A 148 -20.14 18.73 -0.43
CA LYS A 148 -20.97 19.45 0.55
C LYS A 148 -22.25 18.69 0.87
N VAL A 149 -22.66 18.78 2.14
CA VAL A 149 -23.85 18.12 2.67
C VAL A 149 -25.00 19.10 2.78
N MET A 150 -26.21 18.63 2.45
CA MET A 150 -27.46 19.37 2.60
C MET A 150 -28.36 18.67 3.63
N ILE A 151 -29.15 19.45 4.35
CA ILE A 151 -30.18 18.95 5.27
C ILE A 151 -31.53 19.19 4.60
N ASP A 152 -32.38 18.17 4.60
CA ASP A 152 -33.78 18.28 4.22
C ASP A 152 -34.56 18.97 5.36
N GLU A 153 -34.88 20.25 5.17
CA GLU A 153 -35.60 21.05 6.16
C GLU A 153 -37.04 20.55 6.40
N GLU A 154 -37.71 19.98 5.39
CA GLU A 154 -39.08 19.48 5.54
C GLU A 154 -39.09 18.24 6.45
N VAL A 155 -38.21 17.27 6.17
CA VAL A 155 -38.07 16.07 7.00
C VAL A 155 -37.59 16.43 8.40
N TYR A 156 -36.62 17.34 8.53
CA TYR A 156 -36.13 17.79 9.84
C TYR A 156 -37.24 18.40 10.70
N LEU A 157 -38.02 19.33 10.15
CA LEU A 157 -39.12 19.97 10.88
C LEU A 157 -40.22 18.95 11.23
N SER A 158 -40.50 18.01 10.34
CA SER A 158 -41.46 16.93 10.58
C SER A 158 -41.04 16.00 11.70
N GLU A 159 -39.81 15.48 11.66
CA GLU A 159 -39.25 14.63 12.71
C GLU A 159 -39.19 15.38 14.05
N LYS A 160 -38.79 16.66 14.02
CA LYS A 160 -38.77 17.50 15.21
C LYS A 160 -40.17 17.65 15.79
N SER A 161 -41.21 17.86 14.99
CA SER A 161 -42.58 18.03 15.49
C SER A 161 -43.18 16.73 16.06
N THR A 162 -42.87 15.57 15.47
CA THR A 162 -43.45 14.26 15.80
C THR A 162 -42.59 13.40 16.73
N GLY A 163 -41.33 13.79 16.99
CA GLY A 163 -40.33 13.04 17.73
C GLY A 163 -40.54 12.90 19.25
N HIS A 164 -41.78 12.70 19.72
CA HIS A 164 -42.11 12.59 21.15
C HIS A 164 -41.39 11.41 21.84
N ARG A 165 -41.24 10.27 21.16
CA ARG A 165 -40.48 9.12 21.69
C ARG A 165 -39.01 9.47 21.90
N ASN A 166 -38.38 10.16 20.95
CA ASN A 166 -36.98 10.58 21.09
C ASN A 166 -36.82 11.61 22.22
N ARG A 167 -37.81 12.49 22.43
CA ARG A 167 -37.85 13.36 23.62
C ARG A 167 -37.88 12.57 24.92
N ALA A 168 -38.79 11.59 25.04
CA ALA A 168 -38.86 10.73 26.22
C ALA A 168 -37.52 10.04 26.50
N ILE A 169 -36.89 9.48 25.46
CA ILE A 169 -35.55 8.87 25.56
C ILE A 169 -34.52 9.89 26.05
N ALA A 170 -34.45 11.09 25.46
CA ALA A 170 -33.49 12.12 25.84
C ALA A 170 -33.64 12.54 27.31
N TYR A 171 -34.88 12.70 27.80
CA TYR A 171 -35.13 13.01 29.21
C TYR A 171 -34.77 11.86 30.15
N LEU A 172 -35.00 10.60 29.74
CA LEU A 172 -34.53 9.43 30.50
C LEU A 172 -33.00 9.39 30.59
N LEU A 173 -32.31 9.65 29.47
CA LEU A 173 -30.85 9.73 29.43
C LEU A 173 -30.31 10.89 30.28
N ARG A 174 -31.03 12.03 30.32
CA ARG A 174 -30.69 13.17 31.18
C ARG A 174 -30.88 12.83 32.66
N ASN A 175 -31.97 12.15 33.02
CA ASN A 175 -32.22 11.68 34.39
C ASN A 175 -31.09 10.78 34.90
N SER A 176 -30.53 9.93 34.04
CA SER A 176 -29.41 9.05 34.36
C SER A 176 -28.03 9.70 34.17
N ASN A 177 -27.95 11.02 33.95
CA ASN A 177 -26.71 11.77 33.70
C ASN A 177 -25.88 11.21 32.53
N ILE A 178 -26.51 10.53 31.55
CA ILE A 178 -25.85 10.19 30.29
C ILE A 178 -25.71 11.46 29.44
N ILE A 179 -26.81 12.23 29.32
CA ILE A 179 -26.81 13.57 28.74
C ILE A 179 -26.71 14.59 29.87
N GLU A 180 -25.63 15.38 29.87
CA GLU A 180 -25.37 16.41 30.89
C GLU A 180 -25.69 17.84 30.40
N THR A 181 -25.97 17.97 29.10
CA THR A 181 -26.29 19.26 28.45
C THR A 181 -27.78 19.40 28.22
N ASP A 182 -28.20 20.50 27.61
CA ASP A 182 -29.60 20.68 27.27
C ASP A 182 -30.07 19.63 26.26
N THR A 183 -31.19 18.98 26.58
CA THR A 183 -31.76 17.89 25.78
C THR A 183 -32.35 18.36 24.47
N ASP A 184 -32.90 19.58 24.41
CA ASP A 184 -33.49 20.09 23.17
C ASP A 184 -32.40 20.41 22.15
N ASP A 185 -31.25 20.94 22.59
CA ASP A 185 -30.08 21.15 21.72
C ASP A 185 -29.53 19.83 21.15
N VAL A 186 -29.44 18.78 21.98
CA VAL A 186 -28.98 17.44 21.54
C VAL A 186 -29.96 16.83 20.55
N LEU A 187 -31.27 16.93 20.82
CA LEU A 187 -32.31 16.42 19.95
C LEU A 187 -32.37 17.18 18.62
N ASP A 188 -32.25 18.51 18.64
CA ASP A 188 -32.20 19.34 17.44
C ASP A 188 -31.09 18.88 16.49
N LEU A 189 -29.90 18.64 17.04
CA LEU A 189 -28.76 18.12 16.30
C LEU A 189 -28.99 16.69 15.81
N TYR A 190 -29.64 15.83 16.61
CA TYR A 190 -29.99 14.47 16.21
C TYR A 190 -31.02 14.41 15.06
N PHE A 191 -32.03 15.29 15.06
CA PHE A 191 -32.99 15.38 13.96
C PHE A 191 -32.35 15.89 12.67
N LYS A 192 -31.48 16.91 12.78
CA LYS A 192 -30.67 17.40 11.64
C LYS A 192 -29.77 16.31 11.07
N GLN A 193 -29.14 15.51 11.92
CA GLN A 193 -28.34 14.36 11.51
C GLN A 193 -29.16 13.36 10.68
N CYS A 194 -30.36 13.00 11.13
CA CYS A 194 -31.22 12.03 10.43
C CYS A 194 -31.73 12.57 9.08
N SER A 195 -31.82 13.90 8.97
CA SER A 195 -32.35 14.61 7.80
C SER A 195 -31.27 15.02 6.78
N ILE A 196 -30.03 14.57 6.94
CA ILE A 196 -28.98 14.76 5.94
C ILE A 196 -29.36 14.04 4.64
N LEU A 197 -29.31 14.75 3.51
CA LEU A 197 -29.57 14.21 2.18
C LEU A 197 -28.35 13.43 1.66
N VAL A 198 -28.61 12.24 1.16
CA VAL A 198 -27.66 11.36 0.48
C VAL A 198 -28.35 10.64 -0.67
N ASN A 199 -27.57 10.12 -1.61
CA ASN A 199 -28.05 9.13 -2.58
C ASN A 199 -27.41 7.76 -2.34
N CYS A 200 -27.79 6.76 -3.14
CA CYS A 200 -27.25 5.40 -3.01
C CYS A 200 -25.73 5.36 -3.21
N ARG A 201 -25.20 6.11 -4.19
CA ARG A 201 -23.74 6.21 -4.39
C ARG A 201 -23.03 6.79 -3.17
N ASP A 202 -23.60 7.82 -2.57
CA ASP A 202 -23.03 8.47 -1.38
C ASP A 202 -22.89 7.48 -0.21
N LEU A 203 -23.92 6.66 0.02
CA LEU A 203 -23.84 5.58 1.00
C LEU A 203 -22.77 4.53 0.66
N ALA A 204 -22.63 4.17 -0.63
CA ALA A 204 -21.58 3.24 -1.05
C ALA A 204 -20.18 3.83 -0.83
N VAL A 205 -20.00 5.14 -1.05
CA VAL A 205 -18.74 5.85 -0.73
C VAL A 205 -18.46 5.85 0.77
N ILE A 206 -19.46 6.13 1.62
CA ILE A 206 -19.31 6.03 3.09
C ILE A 206 -18.87 4.61 3.48
N GLY A 207 -19.51 3.60 2.91
CA GLY A 207 -19.13 2.20 3.12
C GLY A 207 -17.70 1.92 2.67
N ALA A 208 -17.28 2.46 1.52
CA ALA A 208 -15.94 2.27 0.98
C ALA A 208 -14.87 2.99 1.82
N VAL A 209 -15.18 4.14 2.43
CA VAL A 209 -14.32 4.79 3.43
C VAL A 209 -14.06 3.82 4.59
N MET A 210 -15.11 3.16 5.11
CA MET A 210 -14.96 2.19 6.19
C MET A 210 -14.23 0.92 5.73
N ALA A 211 -14.45 0.45 4.50
CA ALA A 211 -13.70 -0.66 3.91
C ALA A 211 -12.21 -0.32 3.74
N ASN A 212 -11.89 0.94 3.45
CA ASN A 212 -10.55 1.45 3.18
C ASN A 212 -9.88 2.07 4.43
N ASN A 213 -10.05 1.46 5.60
CA ASN A 213 -9.41 1.90 6.85
C ASN A 213 -9.60 3.40 7.18
N GLY A 214 -10.78 3.93 6.86
CA GLY A 214 -11.22 5.28 7.19
C GLY A 214 -10.76 6.36 6.21
N VAL A 215 -10.19 5.97 5.06
CA VAL A 215 -9.76 6.88 3.99
C VAL A 215 -10.77 6.85 2.85
N ASN A 216 -11.28 8.01 2.45
CA ASN A 216 -12.12 8.13 1.27
C ASN A 216 -11.33 7.73 0.02
N PRO A 217 -11.72 6.67 -0.70
CA PRO A 217 -10.93 6.13 -1.81
C PRO A 217 -10.93 7.03 -3.05
N ILE A 218 -11.86 8.00 -3.12
CA ILE A 218 -11.97 8.94 -4.24
C ILE A 218 -11.14 10.21 -3.96
N THR A 219 -11.19 10.72 -2.73
CA THR A 219 -10.54 12.00 -2.37
C THR A 219 -9.20 11.85 -1.67
N GLY A 220 -8.88 10.65 -1.15
CA GLY A 220 -7.70 10.41 -0.31
C GLY A 220 -7.79 10.99 1.10
N VAL A 221 -8.90 11.63 1.47
CA VAL A 221 -9.08 12.26 2.78
C VAL A 221 -9.40 11.20 3.85
N ARG A 222 -8.70 11.27 5.00
CA ARG A 222 -9.03 10.45 6.17
C ARG A 222 -10.25 11.03 6.89
N ALA A 223 -11.39 10.35 6.79
CA ALA A 223 -12.63 10.71 7.47
C ALA A 223 -12.77 10.01 8.84
N LEU A 224 -12.11 8.87 9.03
CA LEU A 224 -12.05 8.15 10.29
C LEU A 224 -10.64 7.62 10.56
N GLU A 225 -10.22 7.67 11.82
CA GLU A 225 -8.96 7.05 12.23
C GLU A 225 -9.03 5.53 12.08
N SER A 226 -7.97 4.93 11.53
CA SER A 226 -7.94 3.50 11.19
C SER A 226 -8.25 2.60 12.38
N HIS A 227 -7.80 2.96 13.59
CA HIS A 227 -8.05 2.19 14.81
C HIS A 227 -9.50 2.29 15.34
N HIS A 228 -10.31 3.23 14.85
CA HIS A 228 -11.73 3.34 15.17
C HIS A 228 -12.62 2.56 14.19
N VAL A 229 -12.16 2.35 12.95
CA VAL A 229 -12.92 1.64 11.91
C VAL A 229 -13.38 0.25 12.38
N PRO A 230 -12.52 -0.64 12.94
CA PRO A 230 -12.97 -1.93 13.43
C PRO A 230 -14.05 -1.84 14.52
N LYS A 231 -14.01 -0.81 15.38
CA LYS A 231 -15.00 -0.60 16.44
C LYS A 231 -16.37 -0.26 15.84
N VAL A 232 -16.42 0.66 14.88
CA VAL A 232 -17.67 1.02 14.19
C VAL A 232 -18.23 -0.19 13.43
N LEU A 233 -17.40 -0.88 12.66
CA LEU A 233 -17.82 -2.06 11.89
C LEU A 233 -18.28 -3.22 12.79
N SER A 234 -17.65 -3.41 13.95
CA SER A 234 -18.06 -4.45 14.91
C SER A 234 -19.49 -4.20 15.41
N VAL A 235 -19.79 -2.96 15.79
CA VAL A 235 -21.13 -2.58 16.26
C VAL A 235 -22.15 -2.58 15.12
N MET A 236 -21.76 -2.19 13.90
CA MET A 236 -22.62 -2.35 12.73
C MET A 236 -22.94 -3.83 12.47
N SER A 237 -21.97 -4.72 12.61
CA SER A 237 -22.16 -6.15 12.42
C SER A 237 -23.14 -6.74 13.44
N SER A 238 -23.03 -6.36 14.71
CA SER A 238 -23.86 -6.95 15.77
C SER A 238 -25.22 -6.25 15.96
N CYS A 239 -25.34 -4.97 15.62
CA CYS A 239 -26.48 -4.13 15.99
C CYS A 239 -27.10 -3.34 14.81
N GLY A 240 -26.53 -3.39 13.62
CA GLY A 240 -26.85 -2.43 12.56
C GLY A 240 -28.13 -2.73 11.76
N MET A 241 -28.59 -3.97 11.75
CA MET A 241 -29.81 -4.40 11.04
C MET A 241 -30.97 -4.69 12.00
N TYR A 242 -30.98 -4.01 13.17
CA TYR A 242 -32.02 -4.16 14.19
C TYR A 242 -32.15 -5.63 14.64
N ASP A 243 -33.38 -6.13 14.75
CA ASP A 243 -33.71 -7.52 15.12
C ASP A 243 -33.27 -8.54 14.04
N TYR A 244 -32.81 -8.06 12.88
CA TYR A 244 -32.26 -8.89 11.82
C TYR A 244 -30.73 -9.00 11.86
N SER A 245 -30.01 -8.32 12.77
CA SER A 245 -28.54 -8.27 12.77
C SER A 245 -27.87 -9.66 12.85
N GLY A 246 -28.37 -10.56 13.69
CA GLY A 246 -27.81 -11.92 13.81
C GLY A 246 -27.99 -12.75 12.53
N ALA A 247 -29.20 -12.76 11.96
CA ALA A 247 -29.49 -13.47 10.72
C ALA A 247 -28.80 -12.82 9.51
N TRP A 248 -28.66 -11.50 9.50
CA TRP A 248 -27.91 -10.76 8.48
C TRP A 248 -26.44 -11.19 8.43
N VAL A 249 -25.77 -11.29 9.57
CA VAL A 249 -24.38 -11.79 9.61
C VAL A 249 -24.30 -13.23 9.10
N PHE A 250 -25.29 -14.07 9.42
CA PHE A 250 -25.32 -15.46 8.96
C PHE A 250 -25.55 -15.60 7.45
N GLU A 251 -26.44 -14.79 6.87
CA GLU A 251 -26.86 -14.91 5.47
C GLU A 251 -26.05 -14.05 4.49
N VAL A 252 -25.60 -12.87 4.92
CA VAL A 252 -24.91 -11.86 4.08
C VAL A 252 -23.47 -11.63 4.53
N GLY A 253 -23.20 -11.62 5.84
CA GLY A 253 -21.84 -11.56 6.35
C GLY A 253 -21.08 -10.25 6.14
N MET A 254 -21.76 -9.14 5.85
CA MET A 254 -21.14 -7.82 5.71
C MET A 254 -21.64 -6.89 6.81
N PRO A 255 -20.80 -6.18 7.59
CA PRO A 255 -21.28 -5.12 8.48
C PRO A 255 -22.20 -4.14 7.75
N ALA A 256 -23.38 -3.87 8.29
CA ALA A 256 -24.37 -3.05 7.59
C ALA A 256 -25.19 -2.17 8.52
N LYS A 257 -25.83 -1.15 7.96
CA LYS A 257 -26.83 -0.33 8.65
C LYS A 257 -27.96 0.01 7.69
N SER A 258 -29.17 -0.27 8.14
CA SER A 258 -30.41 0.11 7.45
C SER A 258 -30.97 1.45 7.95
N GLY A 259 -31.72 2.14 7.09
CA GLY A 259 -32.47 3.35 7.41
C GLY A 259 -33.90 3.23 6.93
N VAL A 260 -34.82 3.76 7.72
CA VAL A 260 -36.28 3.80 7.43
C VAL A 260 -36.66 4.61 6.20
N GLY A 261 -35.71 5.39 5.65
CA GLY A 261 -35.86 5.99 4.31
C GLY A 261 -35.73 4.98 3.17
N GLY A 262 -35.41 3.71 3.45
CA GLY A 262 -35.22 2.66 2.43
C GLY A 262 -33.77 2.40 2.04
N GLY A 263 -32.82 3.09 2.65
CA GLY A 263 -31.39 2.87 2.42
C GLY A 263 -30.83 1.71 3.23
N ILE A 264 -29.92 0.95 2.63
CA ILE A 264 -29.02 0.01 3.31
C ILE A 264 -27.60 0.33 2.88
N MET A 265 -26.71 0.49 3.84
CA MET A 265 -25.27 0.57 3.63
C MET A 265 -24.63 -0.70 4.18
N ALA A 266 -23.88 -1.44 3.37
CA ALA A 266 -23.12 -2.62 3.74
C ALA A 266 -21.63 -2.44 3.39
N VAL A 267 -20.75 -3.06 4.16
CA VAL A 267 -19.30 -2.89 4.04
C VAL A 267 -18.65 -4.25 3.99
N LEU A 268 -17.78 -4.49 3.00
CA LEU A 268 -16.86 -5.63 3.01
C LEU A 268 -15.44 -5.10 3.29
N PRO A 269 -14.91 -5.29 4.52
CA PRO A 269 -13.63 -4.71 4.91
C PRO A 269 -12.49 -5.07 3.95
N GLY A 270 -11.69 -4.07 3.55
CA GLY A 270 -10.60 -4.22 2.59
C GLY A 270 -11.00 -4.31 1.12
N GLN A 271 -12.28 -4.39 0.79
CA GLN A 271 -12.74 -4.64 -0.59
C GLN A 271 -13.61 -3.52 -1.17
N PHE A 272 -14.79 -3.26 -0.58
CA PHE A 272 -15.72 -2.24 -1.09
C PHE A 272 -16.81 -1.85 -0.08
N GLY A 273 -17.47 -0.73 -0.35
CA GLY A 273 -18.77 -0.37 0.21
C GLY A 273 -19.89 -0.66 -0.79
N LEU A 274 -21.01 -1.19 -0.30
CA LEU A 274 -22.22 -1.47 -1.06
C LEU A 274 -23.37 -0.65 -0.46
N ALA A 275 -24.21 -0.11 -1.32
CA ALA A 275 -25.45 0.51 -0.90
C ALA A 275 -26.60 0.09 -1.81
N VAL A 276 -27.78 0.05 -1.21
CA VAL A 276 -29.04 -0.15 -1.90
C VAL A 276 -30.05 0.86 -1.36
N PHE A 277 -30.89 1.39 -2.24
CA PHE A 277 -31.99 2.27 -1.89
C PHE A 277 -33.27 1.72 -2.49
N SER A 278 -34.24 1.42 -1.63
CA SER A 278 -35.63 1.10 -2.00
C SER A 278 -36.56 1.43 -0.83
N PRO A 279 -37.54 2.34 -0.98
CA PRO A 279 -38.35 2.86 0.13
C PRO A 279 -39.17 1.84 0.93
N LYS A 280 -39.69 0.78 0.29
CA LYS A 280 -40.53 -0.22 0.94
C LYS A 280 -39.76 -1.02 2.00
N LEU A 281 -40.30 -1.06 3.21
CA LEU A 281 -39.73 -1.73 4.38
C LEU A 281 -40.49 -3.01 4.72
N ASP A 282 -39.75 -4.03 5.17
CA ASP A 282 -40.30 -5.24 5.77
C ASP A 282 -40.87 -4.99 7.18
N ASP A 283 -41.45 -6.02 7.78
CA ASP A 283 -42.02 -5.98 9.15
C ASP A 283 -40.98 -5.62 10.24
N ARG A 284 -39.68 -5.66 9.91
CA ARG A 284 -38.56 -5.34 10.80
C ARG A 284 -37.99 -3.93 10.55
N GLY A 285 -38.59 -3.16 9.64
CA GLY A 285 -38.18 -1.79 9.32
C GLY A 285 -36.95 -1.69 8.42
N ASN A 286 -36.63 -2.74 7.66
CA ASN A 286 -35.52 -2.76 6.71
C ASN A 286 -36.00 -2.77 5.26
N SER A 287 -35.24 -2.19 4.33
CA SER A 287 -35.59 -2.22 2.91
C SER A 287 -35.68 -3.66 2.39
N ALA A 288 -36.87 -4.08 1.95
CA ALA A 288 -37.13 -5.47 1.57
C ALA A 288 -36.32 -5.87 0.32
N ARG A 289 -36.40 -5.05 -0.76
CA ARG A 289 -35.54 -5.20 -1.95
C ARG A 289 -34.06 -5.03 -1.62
N GLY A 290 -33.73 -4.12 -0.70
CA GLY A 290 -32.35 -3.90 -0.27
C GLY A 290 -31.73 -5.16 0.33
N ILE A 291 -32.47 -5.85 1.21
CA ILE A 291 -32.02 -7.12 1.79
C ILE A 291 -31.84 -8.18 0.70
N ALA A 292 -32.82 -8.33 -0.21
CA ALA A 292 -32.75 -9.31 -1.28
C ALA A 292 -31.53 -9.10 -2.19
N ALA A 293 -31.25 -7.86 -2.58
CA ALA A 293 -30.09 -7.50 -3.38
C ALA A 293 -28.77 -7.84 -2.66
N CYS A 294 -28.62 -7.45 -1.39
CA CYS A 294 -27.42 -7.74 -0.61
C CYS A 294 -27.18 -9.25 -0.41
N LYS A 295 -28.23 -10.03 -0.16
CA LYS A 295 -28.15 -11.50 -0.07
C LYS A 295 -27.66 -12.12 -1.37
N LYS A 296 -28.24 -11.71 -2.49
CA LYS A 296 -27.88 -12.25 -3.80
C LYS A 296 -26.45 -11.90 -4.20
N ILE A 297 -26.04 -10.65 -4.02
CA ILE A 297 -24.65 -10.22 -4.24
C ILE A 297 -23.69 -11.04 -3.39
N SER A 298 -23.99 -11.20 -2.09
CA SER A 298 -23.15 -11.98 -1.19
C SER A 298 -23.02 -13.45 -1.62
N ALA A 299 -24.15 -14.10 -1.94
CA ALA A 299 -24.18 -15.50 -2.34
C ALA A 299 -23.46 -15.76 -3.68
N ASP A 300 -23.68 -14.90 -4.68
CA ASP A 300 -23.14 -15.10 -6.04
C ASP A 300 -21.61 -14.99 -6.09
N PHE A 301 -21.01 -14.18 -5.20
CA PHE A 301 -19.57 -13.93 -5.17
C PHE A 301 -18.86 -14.48 -3.91
N GLY A 302 -19.58 -15.15 -3.00
CA GLY A 302 -19.02 -15.65 -1.75
C GLY A 302 -18.51 -14.55 -0.82
N LEU A 303 -19.19 -13.40 -0.78
CA LEU A 303 -18.74 -12.21 -0.07
C LEU A 303 -19.17 -12.29 1.39
N HIS A 304 -18.23 -12.64 2.27
CA HIS A 304 -18.47 -12.75 3.70
C HIS A 304 -17.24 -12.23 4.46
N MET A 305 -17.41 -11.43 5.50
CA MET A 305 -16.29 -10.84 6.26
C MET A 305 -15.38 -11.89 6.94
N LEU A 306 -15.93 -13.09 7.20
CA LEU A 306 -15.20 -14.25 7.73
C LEU A 306 -14.51 -15.08 6.63
N HIS A 307 -14.77 -14.79 5.35
CA HIS A 307 -14.03 -15.38 4.24
C HIS A 307 -12.79 -14.55 3.98
N THR A 308 -11.67 -14.93 4.60
CA THR A 308 -10.39 -14.24 4.44
C THR A 308 -9.51 -14.97 3.43
N GLY A 309 -8.86 -14.21 2.55
CA GLY A 309 -7.81 -14.76 1.68
C GLY A 309 -6.66 -15.30 2.52
N ARG A 310 -6.07 -16.43 2.09
CA ARG A 310 -4.88 -16.99 2.74
C ARG A 310 -3.64 -16.39 2.09
N SER A 311 -2.80 -15.71 2.88
CA SER A 311 -1.44 -15.41 2.46
C SER A 311 -0.66 -16.72 2.33
N THR A 312 0.07 -16.86 1.23
CA THR A 312 0.99 -17.98 0.98
C THR A 312 2.39 -17.43 0.72
N SER A 313 3.43 -18.27 0.79
CA SER A 313 4.78 -17.85 0.41
C SER A 313 4.80 -17.23 -0.99
N SER A 314 4.14 -17.86 -1.97
CA SER A 314 4.05 -17.34 -3.35
C SER A 314 3.35 -15.98 -3.51
N SER A 315 2.45 -15.61 -2.58
CA SER A 315 1.78 -14.31 -2.62
C SER A 315 2.58 -13.19 -1.95
N VAL A 316 3.64 -13.53 -1.22
CA VAL A 316 4.41 -12.58 -0.38
C VAL A 316 5.87 -12.50 -0.83
N ILE A 317 6.49 -13.62 -1.17
CA ILE A 317 7.87 -13.73 -1.64
C ILE A 317 7.84 -13.79 -3.16
N HIS A 318 8.32 -12.74 -3.79
CA HIS A 318 8.48 -12.64 -5.24
C HIS A 318 9.66 -13.50 -5.71
N ALA A 319 10.79 -13.43 -5.01
CA ALA A 319 12.00 -14.18 -5.31
C ALA A 319 12.80 -14.43 -4.03
N SER A 320 13.54 -15.55 -4.00
CA SER A 320 14.47 -15.92 -2.94
C SER A 320 15.72 -16.52 -3.55
N TYR A 321 16.88 -15.90 -3.31
CA TYR A 321 18.16 -16.31 -3.89
C TYR A 321 19.34 -15.84 -3.03
N ASP A 322 20.55 -16.25 -3.39
CA ASP A 322 21.79 -15.85 -2.72
C ASP A 322 22.81 -15.19 -3.66
N ALA A 323 23.90 -14.64 -3.10
CA ALA A 323 24.93 -13.96 -3.88
C ALA A 323 25.81 -14.91 -4.71
N GLU A 324 25.81 -16.21 -4.45
CA GLU A 324 26.49 -17.19 -5.33
C GLU A 324 25.74 -17.29 -6.66
N GLN A 325 24.40 -17.30 -6.58
CA GLN A 325 23.52 -17.38 -7.75
C GLN A 325 23.46 -16.05 -8.51
N VAL A 326 23.29 -14.94 -7.78
CA VAL A 326 23.15 -13.59 -8.31
C VAL A 326 24.06 -12.64 -7.54
N PRO A 327 25.33 -12.46 -7.96
CA PRO A 327 26.24 -11.50 -7.34
C PRO A 327 25.92 -10.06 -7.75
N SER A 328 26.52 -9.09 -7.08
CA SER A 328 26.40 -7.69 -7.44
C SER A 328 26.94 -7.41 -8.86
N LYS A 329 26.47 -6.32 -9.47
CA LYS A 329 26.91 -5.85 -10.79
C LYS A 329 28.34 -5.29 -10.77
N ARG A 330 29.03 -5.31 -9.62
CA ARG A 330 30.43 -4.89 -9.49
C ARG A 330 31.36 -5.92 -10.10
N TYR A 331 32.24 -5.46 -10.97
CA TYR A 331 33.34 -6.28 -11.46
C TYR A 331 34.29 -6.61 -10.31
N ARG A 332 34.55 -7.90 -10.12
CA ARG A 332 35.48 -8.42 -9.10
C ARG A 332 36.67 -9.09 -9.78
N PRO A 333 37.91 -8.86 -9.34
CA PRO A 333 39.08 -9.61 -9.81
C PRO A 333 38.89 -11.14 -9.65
N PRO A 334 39.59 -11.97 -10.45
CA PRO A 334 39.39 -13.42 -10.46
C PRO A 334 39.48 -14.09 -9.08
N ARG A 335 40.42 -13.65 -8.23
CA ARG A 335 40.57 -14.18 -6.87
C ARG A 335 39.35 -13.90 -5.99
N GLN A 336 38.83 -12.67 -6.03
CA GLN A 336 37.61 -12.30 -5.28
C GLN A 336 36.38 -13.04 -5.84
N THR A 337 36.28 -13.19 -7.16
CA THR A 337 35.19 -13.95 -7.80
C THR A 337 35.13 -15.39 -7.29
N VAL A 338 36.28 -16.09 -7.22
CA VAL A 338 36.33 -17.47 -6.71
C VAL A 338 35.92 -17.53 -5.24
N MET A 339 36.34 -16.57 -4.41
CA MET A 339 35.90 -16.52 -3.01
C MET A 339 34.40 -16.29 -2.88
N LEU A 340 33.81 -15.42 -3.69
CA LEU A 340 32.36 -15.18 -3.70
C LEU A 340 31.57 -16.40 -4.19
N MET A 341 32.15 -17.24 -5.05
CA MET A 341 31.52 -18.52 -5.41
C MET A 341 31.45 -19.49 -4.22
N GLU A 342 32.39 -19.41 -3.27
CA GLU A 342 32.39 -20.28 -2.08
C GLU A 342 31.60 -19.68 -0.90
N LEU A 343 31.59 -18.35 -0.78
CA LEU A 343 31.04 -17.64 0.37
C LEU A 343 29.71 -16.92 0.08
N GLY A 344 29.32 -16.79 -1.19
CA GLY A 344 28.14 -16.01 -1.62
C GLY A 344 26.82 -16.55 -1.06
N CYS A 345 26.72 -17.85 -0.80
CA CYS A 345 25.56 -18.47 -0.16
C CYS A 345 25.26 -17.93 1.25
N ARG A 346 26.21 -17.19 1.86
CA ARG A 346 26.05 -16.50 3.16
C ARG A 346 25.35 -15.16 3.05
N ILE A 347 25.06 -14.67 1.85
CA ILE A 347 24.27 -13.46 1.59
C ILE A 347 22.97 -13.89 0.92
N ASN A 348 21.86 -13.80 1.63
CA ASN A 348 20.54 -14.21 1.11
C ASN A 348 19.67 -12.98 0.88
N ILE A 349 18.87 -13.03 -0.18
CA ILE A 349 18.00 -11.96 -0.65
C ILE A 349 16.58 -12.50 -0.76
N LEU A 350 15.63 -11.80 -0.13
CA LEU A 350 14.20 -12.03 -0.30
C LEU A 350 13.57 -10.77 -0.90
N GLU A 351 13.05 -10.89 -2.12
CA GLU A 351 12.22 -9.85 -2.73
C GLU A 351 10.77 -10.05 -2.30
N LEU A 352 10.19 -9.08 -1.59
CA LEU A 352 8.85 -9.15 -1.05
C LEU A 352 7.85 -8.37 -1.92
N GLN A 353 6.62 -8.85 -2.01
CA GLN A 353 5.54 -8.25 -2.78
C GLN A 353 4.20 -8.22 -2.03
N GLY A 354 3.30 -7.34 -2.48
CA GLY A 354 1.95 -7.22 -1.92
C GLY A 354 1.89 -6.41 -0.63
N GLU A 355 0.91 -6.72 0.22
CA GLU A 355 0.71 -6.04 1.50
C GLU A 355 1.39 -6.81 2.63
N LEU A 356 2.23 -6.12 3.41
CA LEU A 356 2.90 -6.71 4.57
C LEU A 356 2.02 -6.55 5.83
N MET A 357 1.13 -7.52 6.00
CA MET A 357 0.27 -7.73 7.17
C MET A 357 0.91 -8.71 8.17
N PHE A 358 0.25 -8.99 9.29
CA PHE A 358 0.74 -9.95 10.29
C PHE A 358 1.04 -11.33 9.69
N SER A 359 0.10 -11.93 8.95
CA SER A 359 0.25 -13.27 8.38
C SER A 359 1.35 -13.35 7.32
N SER A 360 1.48 -12.33 6.46
CA SER A 360 2.54 -12.29 5.46
C SER A 360 3.91 -12.04 6.09
N ALA A 361 4.00 -11.20 7.13
CA ALA A 361 5.25 -10.99 7.85
C ALA A 361 5.69 -12.26 8.61
N GLU A 362 4.76 -13.03 9.16
CA GLU A 362 5.06 -14.32 9.78
C GLU A 362 5.61 -15.33 8.77
N ILE A 363 5.04 -15.41 7.57
CA ILE A 363 5.58 -16.23 6.46
C ILE A 363 7.02 -15.82 6.11
N VAL A 364 7.27 -14.51 5.99
CA VAL A 364 8.62 -14.01 5.71
C VAL A 364 9.59 -14.39 6.82
N ILE A 365 9.17 -14.25 8.09
CA ILE A 365 10.01 -14.64 9.23
C ILE A 365 10.30 -16.13 9.19
N HIS A 366 9.32 -16.97 8.89
CA HIS A 366 9.54 -18.41 8.76
C HIS A 366 10.61 -18.71 7.70
N GLU A 367 10.48 -18.13 6.50
CA GLU A 367 11.47 -18.30 5.43
C GLU A 367 12.86 -17.83 5.86
N VAL A 368 12.95 -16.67 6.52
CA VAL A 368 14.21 -16.15 7.05
C VAL A 368 14.84 -17.08 8.06
N MET A 369 14.04 -17.67 8.96
CA MET A 369 14.53 -18.60 9.97
C MET A 369 15.01 -19.91 9.34
N ASP A 370 14.44 -20.37 8.23
CA ASP A 370 14.94 -21.52 7.47
C ASP A 370 16.30 -21.24 6.79
N LEU A 371 16.63 -19.96 6.58
CA LEU A 371 17.90 -19.52 5.98
C LEU A 371 18.98 -19.15 7.02
N VAL A 372 18.64 -19.00 8.30
CA VAL A 372 19.49 -18.32 9.29
C VAL A 372 20.84 -18.99 9.52
N ASP A 373 20.91 -20.32 9.49
CA ASP A 373 22.13 -21.08 9.81
C ASP A 373 23.22 -20.88 8.76
N LYS A 374 22.81 -20.67 7.50
CA LYS A 374 23.70 -20.50 6.34
C LYS A 374 23.92 -19.04 5.97
N THR A 375 23.16 -18.10 6.56
CA THR A 375 23.16 -16.68 6.18
C THR A 375 23.88 -15.85 7.23
N ASP A 376 24.77 -14.93 6.83
CA ASP A 376 25.28 -13.85 7.69
C ASP A 376 24.70 -12.49 7.35
N PHE A 377 24.35 -12.28 6.09
CA PHE A 377 23.74 -11.06 5.59
C PHE A 377 22.41 -11.39 4.92
N LEU A 378 21.34 -10.77 5.40
CA LEU A 378 20.00 -10.91 4.84
C LEU A 378 19.54 -9.57 4.26
N ILE A 379 19.17 -9.57 2.99
CA ILE A 379 18.59 -8.41 2.30
C ILE A 379 17.10 -8.69 2.10
N LEU A 380 16.25 -7.83 2.66
CA LEU A 380 14.81 -7.83 2.45
C LEU A 380 14.45 -6.66 1.53
N ASP A 381 14.16 -6.94 0.26
CA ASP A 381 13.66 -5.92 -0.66
C ASP A 381 12.16 -5.76 -0.50
N ILE A 382 11.73 -4.53 -0.22
CA ILE A 382 10.32 -4.19 -0.09
C ILE A 382 9.85 -3.24 -1.19
N THR A 383 10.55 -3.19 -2.33
CA THR A 383 10.23 -2.30 -3.45
C THR A 383 8.81 -2.55 -3.97
N ARG A 384 8.41 -3.83 -4.07
CA ARG A 384 7.10 -4.26 -4.62
C ARG A 384 5.98 -4.33 -3.57
N THR A 385 6.24 -3.84 -2.36
CA THR A 385 5.22 -3.82 -1.30
C THR A 385 4.53 -2.46 -1.26
N SER A 386 3.20 -2.48 -1.13
CA SER A 386 2.38 -1.26 -1.11
C SER A 386 2.25 -0.68 0.30
N THR A 387 2.03 -1.53 1.30
CA THR A 387 1.78 -1.15 2.68
C THR A 387 2.48 -2.09 3.65
N VAL A 388 2.86 -1.56 4.83
CA VAL A 388 3.39 -2.34 5.96
C VAL A 388 2.57 -2.00 7.19
N SER A 389 1.90 -2.99 7.76
CA SER A 389 1.07 -2.82 8.95
C SER A 389 1.92 -2.68 10.22
N GLU A 390 1.38 -2.04 11.27
CA GLU A 390 2.06 -1.98 12.57
C GLU A 390 2.37 -3.36 13.16
N GLY A 391 1.51 -4.35 12.88
CA GLY A 391 1.73 -5.74 13.29
C GLY A 391 2.96 -6.35 12.61
N ALA A 392 3.08 -6.16 11.29
CA ALA A 392 4.26 -6.57 10.52
C ALA A 392 5.53 -5.83 10.97
N GLU A 393 5.45 -4.52 11.20
CA GLU A 393 6.58 -3.72 11.70
C GLU A 393 7.12 -4.25 13.04
N ARG A 394 6.24 -4.62 13.97
CA ARG A 394 6.64 -5.22 15.25
C ARG A 394 7.30 -6.58 15.08
N LEU A 395 6.75 -7.42 14.20
CA LEU A 395 7.30 -8.73 13.86
C LEU A 395 8.70 -8.60 13.25
N PHE A 396 8.87 -7.72 12.26
CA PHE A 396 10.18 -7.45 11.66
C PHE A 396 11.16 -6.87 12.67
N ALA A 397 10.74 -5.94 13.53
CA ALA A 397 11.61 -5.42 14.59
C ALA A 397 12.10 -6.52 15.54
N GLY A 398 11.20 -7.43 15.95
CA GLY A 398 11.57 -8.59 16.77
C GLY A 398 12.53 -9.54 16.06
N MET A 399 12.29 -9.84 14.79
CA MET A 399 13.18 -10.66 13.96
C MET A 399 14.56 -10.02 13.81
N ILE A 400 14.65 -8.71 13.54
CA ILE A 400 15.92 -8.00 13.40
C ILE A 400 16.74 -8.09 14.69
N LEU A 401 16.13 -7.80 15.84
CA LEU A 401 16.81 -7.90 17.13
C LEU A 401 17.31 -9.32 17.40
N ARG A 402 16.51 -10.33 17.08
CA ARG A 402 16.90 -11.74 17.25
C ARG A 402 18.06 -12.13 16.33
N LEU A 403 18.05 -11.69 15.09
CA LEU A 403 19.12 -11.95 14.13
C LEU A 403 20.42 -11.23 14.56
N GLN A 404 20.33 -10.02 15.10
CA GLN A 404 21.46 -9.30 15.67
C GLN A 404 22.10 -10.03 16.86
N GLU A 405 21.29 -10.63 17.76
CA GLU A 405 21.80 -11.49 18.84
C GLU A 405 22.59 -12.70 18.32
N LEU A 406 22.20 -13.22 17.16
CA LEU A 406 22.87 -14.33 16.48
C LEU A 406 24.08 -13.87 15.62
N GLY A 407 24.43 -12.58 15.68
CA GLY A 407 25.54 -11.99 14.91
C GLY A 407 25.24 -11.84 13.42
N LYS A 408 23.96 -11.89 13.02
CA LYS A 408 23.51 -11.75 11.64
C LYS A 408 23.14 -10.30 11.33
N THR A 409 23.41 -9.86 10.12
CA THR A 409 23.10 -8.49 9.66
C THR A 409 21.90 -8.51 8.73
N VAL A 410 20.93 -7.63 8.99
CA VAL A 410 19.73 -7.46 8.15
C VAL A 410 19.77 -6.09 7.48
N LEU A 411 19.42 -6.04 6.20
CA LEU A 411 19.30 -4.84 5.39
C LEU A 411 17.92 -4.82 4.72
N PHE A 412 17.29 -3.64 4.69
CA PHE A 412 16.08 -3.38 3.92
C PHE A 412 16.40 -2.46 2.75
N THR A 413 15.86 -2.82 1.58
CA THR A 413 15.93 -2.01 0.35
C THR A 413 14.52 -1.69 -0.15
N GLY A 414 14.36 -0.76 -1.11
CA GLY A 414 13.03 -0.40 -1.62
C GLY A 414 12.14 0.38 -0.67
N THR A 415 12.75 1.18 0.23
CA THR A 415 12.03 1.86 1.32
C THR A 415 11.44 3.22 0.93
N TRP A 416 11.61 3.65 -0.32
CA TRP A 416 10.98 4.87 -0.85
C TRP A 416 9.46 4.86 -0.61
N GLY A 417 8.94 5.97 -0.07
CA GLY A 417 7.52 6.13 0.23
C GLY A 417 7.04 5.44 1.53
N LYS A 418 7.94 4.77 2.27
CA LYS A 418 7.62 4.01 3.49
C LYS A 418 8.20 4.62 4.77
N TYR A 419 8.36 5.95 4.79
CA TYR A 419 9.05 6.68 5.85
C TYR A 419 8.55 6.38 7.27
N GLU A 420 7.22 6.33 7.46
CA GLU A 420 6.62 6.08 8.78
C GLU A 420 6.92 4.66 9.29
N SER A 421 6.86 3.65 8.42
CA SER A 421 7.18 2.27 8.78
C SER A 421 8.66 2.11 9.12
N VAL A 422 9.55 2.70 8.30
CA VAL A 422 11.00 2.72 8.59
C VAL A 422 11.28 3.38 9.94
N LYS A 423 10.66 4.51 10.22
CA LYS A 423 10.80 5.24 11.49
C LYS A 423 10.35 4.39 12.68
N ARG A 424 9.23 3.69 12.58
CA ARG A 424 8.72 2.81 13.64
C ARG A 424 9.63 1.59 13.87
N ILE A 425 10.11 0.95 12.80
CA ILE A 425 11.05 -0.18 12.91
C ILE A 425 12.38 0.29 13.55
N LYS A 426 12.99 1.39 13.06
CA LYS A 426 14.22 1.96 13.65
C LYS A 426 14.07 2.26 15.14
N LYS A 427 12.93 2.85 15.53
CA LYS A 427 12.62 3.13 16.94
C LYS A 427 12.52 1.85 17.77
N ALA A 428 11.88 0.81 17.24
CA ALA A 428 11.69 -0.46 17.94
C ALA A 428 13.00 -1.26 18.07
N THR A 429 13.91 -1.17 17.09
CA THR A 429 15.20 -1.88 17.12
C THR A 429 16.32 -1.11 17.82
N GLY A 430 16.08 0.13 18.27
CA GLY A 430 17.11 0.98 18.87
C GLY A 430 18.24 1.39 17.92
N SER A 431 18.10 1.11 16.62
CA SER A 431 19.08 1.45 15.58
C SER A 431 18.91 2.91 15.15
N LEU A 432 19.40 3.82 15.99
CA LEU A 432 19.56 5.23 15.64
C LEU A 432 20.86 5.39 14.83
N ASP A 433 20.70 5.38 13.50
CA ASP A 433 21.66 5.81 12.46
C ASP A 433 23.03 5.11 12.33
N SER A 434 23.36 4.12 13.17
CA SER A 434 24.66 3.42 13.12
C SER A 434 24.67 2.05 12.41
N ALA A 435 23.51 1.48 12.07
CA ALA A 435 23.41 0.16 11.43
C ALA A 435 23.03 0.27 9.93
N PRO A 436 23.54 -0.60 9.03
CA PRO A 436 23.26 -0.57 7.60
C PRO A 436 21.80 -0.87 7.21
N LEU A 437 20.95 -1.13 8.21
CA LEU A 437 19.58 -1.65 8.11
C LEU A 437 18.71 -0.94 7.06
N PHE A 438 18.87 0.37 6.83
CA PHE A 438 18.07 1.14 5.87
C PHE A 438 18.92 2.06 5.00
N ASN A 439 20.21 1.75 4.84
CA ASN A 439 21.16 2.67 4.17
C ASN A 439 21.12 2.56 2.64
N TYR A 440 20.45 1.54 2.10
CA TYR A 440 20.42 1.24 0.68
C TYR A 440 18.99 1.24 0.16
N GLN A 441 18.79 1.80 -1.04
CA GLN A 441 17.49 1.79 -1.72
C GLN A 441 17.38 0.69 -2.76
N VAL A 442 18.51 0.26 -3.33
CA VAL A 442 18.58 -0.74 -4.39
C VAL A 442 19.28 -1.99 -3.86
N VAL A 443 18.76 -3.17 -4.26
CA VAL A 443 19.32 -4.48 -3.86
C VAL A 443 20.80 -4.60 -4.23
N ASP A 444 21.17 -4.17 -5.44
CA ASP A 444 22.53 -4.26 -5.96
C ASP A 444 23.56 -3.53 -5.08
N ASP A 445 23.23 -2.34 -4.57
CA ASP A 445 24.12 -1.57 -3.69
C ASP A 445 24.28 -2.26 -2.31
N ALA A 446 23.17 -2.78 -1.76
CA ALA A 446 23.18 -3.52 -0.51
C ALA A 446 23.99 -4.82 -0.63
N LEU A 447 23.82 -5.52 -1.76
CA LEU A 447 24.53 -6.74 -2.11
C LEU A 447 26.03 -6.50 -2.23
N GLU A 448 26.42 -5.44 -2.95
CA GLU A 448 27.82 -5.04 -3.09
C GLU A 448 28.48 -4.78 -1.73
N TRP A 449 27.78 -4.09 -0.82
CA TRP A 449 28.27 -3.85 0.52
C TRP A 449 28.43 -5.15 1.32
N CYS A 450 27.47 -6.08 1.23
CA CYS A 450 27.54 -7.38 1.90
C CYS A 450 28.71 -8.22 1.38
N GLU A 451 28.94 -8.23 0.07
CA GLU A 451 30.10 -8.89 -0.54
C GLU A 451 31.42 -8.31 -0.02
N ASP A 452 31.51 -6.98 0.10
CA ASP A 452 32.70 -6.31 0.65
C ASP A 452 32.95 -6.73 2.11
N GLN A 453 31.90 -6.90 2.92
CA GLN A 453 32.04 -7.38 4.30
C GLN A 453 32.51 -8.83 4.36
N ILE A 454 31.99 -9.71 3.49
CA ILE A 454 32.42 -11.12 3.43
C ILE A 454 33.86 -11.25 2.95
N LEU A 455 34.27 -10.45 1.96
CA LEU A 455 35.64 -10.45 1.45
C LEU A 455 36.63 -9.84 2.45
N GLY A 456 36.19 -8.94 3.33
CA GLY A 456 37.00 -8.36 4.39
C GLY A 456 38.23 -7.62 3.85
N ASP A 457 39.42 -7.91 4.38
CA ASP A 457 40.67 -7.29 3.93
C ASP A 457 41.02 -7.59 2.46
N PHE A 458 40.46 -8.67 1.88
CA PHE A 458 40.62 -8.96 0.45
C PHE A 458 39.84 -7.99 -0.44
N ALA A 459 38.83 -7.29 0.08
CA ALA A 459 38.16 -6.22 -0.66
C ALA A 459 39.10 -5.01 -0.85
N LYS A 460 39.93 -4.70 0.16
CA LYS A 460 40.86 -3.56 0.16
C LYS A 460 42.15 -3.81 -0.64
N SER A 461 42.55 -5.07 -0.82
CA SER A 461 43.77 -5.41 -1.58
C SER A 461 43.63 -5.23 -3.10
N GLY A 462 42.44 -4.87 -3.60
CA GLY A 462 42.20 -4.47 -5.00
C GLY A 462 42.39 -2.98 -5.30
N GLN A 463 42.73 -2.14 -4.30
CA GLN A 463 42.88 -0.69 -4.43
C GLN A 463 44.28 -0.22 -4.86
N THR A 464 45.15 -1.13 -5.31
CA THR A 464 46.46 -0.79 -5.87
C THR A 464 46.37 -0.67 -7.39
N SER A 465 46.89 0.44 -7.93
CA SER A 465 47.10 0.67 -9.36
C SER A 465 47.51 -0.61 -10.08
N LEU A 466 46.67 -1.10 -11.00
CA LEU A 466 46.96 -2.29 -11.79
C LEU A 466 47.76 -1.91 -13.04
N PRO A 467 48.93 -2.52 -13.28
CA PRO A 467 49.67 -2.31 -14.52
C PRO A 467 48.81 -2.62 -15.74
N VAL A 468 49.04 -1.89 -16.82
CA VAL A 468 48.32 -2.04 -18.10
C VAL A 468 48.41 -3.48 -18.61
N ALA A 469 49.53 -4.16 -18.41
CA ALA A 469 49.74 -5.56 -18.81
C ALA A 469 48.86 -6.59 -18.08
N GLU A 470 48.34 -6.26 -16.90
CA GLU A 470 47.47 -7.15 -16.12
C GLU A 470 45.97 -6.95 -16.40
N GLN A 471 45.64 -6.02 -17.30
CA GLN A 471 44.26 -5.73 -17.70
C GLN A 471 43.66 -6.92 -18.46
N ALA A 472 42.41 -7.28 -18.14
CA ALA A 472 41.73 -8.43 -18.76
C ALA A 472 41.68 -8.35 -20.30
N PHE A 473 41.55 -7.13 -20.83
CA PHE A 473 41.46 -6.84 -22.26
C PHE A 473 42.82 -6.96 -22.98
N LEU A 474 43.93 -6.95 -22.24
CA LEU A 474 45.30 -6.95 -22.78
C LEU A 474 46.05 -8.26 -22.52
N GLN A 475 45.34 -9.30 -22.06
CA GLN A 475 45.93 -10.63 -21.90
C GLN A 475 46.45 -11.17 -23.24
N GLY A 476 47.69 -11.68 -23.23
CA GLY A 476 48.34 -12.31 -24.39
C GLY A 476 48.99 -11.34 -25.39
N PHE A 477 49.13 -10.06 -25.02
CA PHE A 477 49.91 -9.08 -25.76
C PHE A 477 51.41 -9.28 -25.53
N THR A 478 52.23 -9.10 -26.58
CA THR A 478 53.69 -9.08 -26.47
C THR A 478 54.18 -7.72 -25.99
N GLU A 479 55.43 -7.63 -25.52
CA GLU A 479 56.03 -6.35 -25.10
C GLU A 479 55.99 -5.29 -26.22
N GLU A 480 56.24 -5.69 -27.46
CA GLU A 480 56.20 -4.81 -28.64
C GLU A 480 54.78 -4.28 -28.93
N GLU A 481 53.77 -5.13 -28.79
CA GLU A 481 52.36 -4.74 -28.95
C GLU A 481 51.87 -3.83 -27.81
N MET A 482 52.35 -4.07 -26.58
CA MET A 482 52.04 -3.22 -25.42
C MET A 482 52.66 -1.83 -25.58
N ALA A 483 53.94 -1.75 -25.97
CA ALA A 483 54.61 -0.48 -26.22
C ALA A 483 53.92 0.33 -27.33
N PHE A 484 53.45 -0.34 -28.38
CA PHE A 484 52.67 0.30 -29.43
C PHE A 484 51.32 0.84 -28.92
N LEU A 485 50.59 0.06 -28.12
CA LEU A 485 49.32 0.50 -27.52
C LEU A 485 49.51 1.70 -26.59
N GLU A 486 50.55 1.68 -25.75
CA GLU A 486 50.91 2.80 -24.87
C GLU A 486 51.25 4.07 -25.68
N SER A 487 51.91 3.93 -26.84
CA SER A 487 52.23 5.08 -27.71
C SER A 487 51.00 5.77 -28.30
N LEU A 488 49.88 5.06 -28.43
CA LEU A 488 48.59 5.56 -28.90
C LEU A 488 47.64 5.96 -27.76
N SER A 489 48.14 5.95 -26.53
CA SER A 489 47.32 6.16 -25.34
C SER A 489 47.78 7.37 -24.53
N THR A 490 46.86 7.94 -23.76
CA THR A 490 47.14 9.04 -22.83
C THR A 490 46.60 8.75 -21.45
N HIS A 491 47.35 9.10 -20.40
CA HIS A 491 46.85 9.01 -19.03
C HIS A 491 45.91 10.18 -18.75
N LYS A 492 44.72 9.88 -18.23
CA LYS A 492 43.77 10.89 -17.74
C LYS A 492 43.28 10.52 -16.35
N THR A 493 43.22 11.52 -15.48
CA THR A 493 42.66 11.39 -14.13
C THR A 493 41.36 12.17 -14.04
N TYR A 494 40.38 11.57 -13.38
CA TYR A 494 39.03 12.07 -13.21
C TYR A 494 38.73 12.16 -11.71
N GLU A 495 38.19 13.30 -11.27
CA GLU A 495 37.80 13.51 -9.89
C GLU A 495 36.53 12.72 -9.56
N GLN A 496 36.36 12.37 -8.28
CA GLN A 496 35.14 11.73 -7.78
C GLN A 496 33.89 12.55 -8.17
N GLY A 497 32.86 11.84 -8.65
CA GLY A 497 31.59 12.42 -9.08
C GLY A 497 31.61 13.05 -10.48
N SER A 498 32.74 13.02 -11.18
CA SER A 498 32.83 13.52 -12.56
C SER A 498 32.35 12.47 -13.58
N TYR A 499 31.70 12.93 -14.65
CA TYR A 499 31.34 12.08 -15.78
C TYR A 499 32.55 11.93 -16.69
N ILE A 500 32.97 10.68 -16.94
CA ILE A 500 34.05 10.37 -17.89
C ILE A 500 33.52 10.46 -19.33
N CYS A 501 32.32 9.94 -19.57
CA CYS A 501 31.56 10.17 -20.79
C CYS A 501 30.06 10.10 -20.50
N ARG A 502 29.26 10.68 -21.39
CA ARG A 502 27.80 10.66 -21.33
C ARG A 502 27.19 9.88 -22.47
N GLU A 503 26.00 9.35 -22.24
CA GLU A 503 25.16 8.74 -23.26
C GLU A 503 24.97 9.72 -24.43
N GLY A 504 25.25 9.26 -25.65
CA GLY A 504 25.16 10.06 -26.87
C GLY A 504 26.45 10.80 -27.28
N ASP A 505 27.49 10.81 -26.45
CA ASP A 505 28.82 11.36 -26.81
C ASP A 505 29.45 10.59 -27.98
N SER A 506 30.39 11.21 -28.71
CA SER A 506 31.21 10.50 -29.69
C SER A 506 32.08 9.45 -29.00
N ALA A 507 32.30 8.34 -29.69
CA ALA A 507 32.92 7.17 -29.10
C ALA A 507 34.28 6.87 -29.72
N ASP A 508 35.19 7.82 -29.55
CA ASP A 508 36.48 7.84 -30.23
C ASP A 508 37.58 7.12 -29.43
N PHE A 509 37.29 6.82 -28.15
CA PHE A 509 38.28 6.33 -27.18
C PHE A 509 37.84 5.05 -26.46
N LEU A 510 38.82 4.20 -26.15
CA LEU A 510 38.70 3.08 -25.22
C LEU A 510 39.43 3.45 -23.91
N TYR A 511 38.83 3.13 -22.77
CA TYR A 511 39.39 3.48 -21.46
C TYR A 511 39.77 2.20 -20.71
N PHE A 512 41.02 2.09 -20.27
CA PHE A 512 41.48 1.07 -19.32
C PHE A 512 41.63 1.69 -17.94
N ILE A 513 40.94 1.16 -16.94
CA ILE A 513 40.97 1.68 -15.58
C ILE A 513 42.25 1.16 -14.91
N LEU A 514 43.16 2.07 -14.59
CA LEU A 514 44.42 1.75 -13.90
C LEU A 514 44.24 1.83 -12.38
N SER A 515 43.50 2.83 -11.90
CA SER A 515 43.12 3.00 -10.50
C SER A 515 41.74 3.65 -10.41
N GLY A 516 41.05 3.44 -9.29
CA GLY A 516 39.72 3.99 -9.04
C GLY A 516 38.57 3.06 -9.47
N GLN A 517 37.34 3.57 -9.32
CA GLN A 517 36.09 2.90 -9.66
C GLN A 517 35.15 3.80 -10.45
N VAL A 518 34.39 3.19 -11.37
CA VAL A 518 33.36 3.87 -12.16
C VAL A 518 32.06 3.08 -12.16
N SER A 519 30.94 3.79 -12.22
CA SER A 519 29.61 3.21 -12.38
C SER A 519 29.01 3.59 -13.73
N ILE A 520 28.42 2.59 -14.40
CA ILE A 520 27.79 2.73 -15.72
C ILE A 520 26.27 2.80 -15.53
N PHE A 521 25.66 3.89 -15.99
CA PHE A 521 24.23 4.14 -15.88
C PHE A 521 23.56 4.25 -17.25
N ILE A 522 22.40 3.60 -17.40
CA ILE A 522 21.51 3.79 -18.56
C ILE A 522 20.29 4.59 -18.15
N HIS A 523 19.82 5.47 -19.02
CA HIS A 523 18.56 6.18 -18.81
C HIS A 523 17.38 5.33 -19.31
N LEU A 524 16.45 5.02 -18.42
CA LEU A 524 15.21 4.33 -18.77
C LEU A 524 14.10 5.34 -19.13
N ASP A 525 14.07 6.47 -18.44
CA ASP A 525 13.18 7.62 -18.71
C ASP A 525 13.81 8.93 -18.17
N GLN A 526 13.10 10.07 -18.26
CA GLN A 526 13.62 11.38 -17.84
C GLN A 526 13.97 11.50 -16.35
N ARG A 527 13.59 10.54 -15.50
CA ARG A 527 13.81 10.60 -14.03
C ARG A 527 14.50 9.37 -13.47
N ARG A 528 14.68 8.31 -14.26
CA ARG A 528 15.17 7.02 -13.79
C ARG A 528 16.37 6.57 -14.58
N SER A 529 17.50 6.51 -13.89
CA SER A 529 18.73 5.86 -14.34
C SER A 529 18.88 4.51 -13.63
N GLU A 530 19.36 3.49 -14.33
CA GLU A 530 19.69 2.19 -13.73
C GLU A 530 21.19 1.93 -13.86
N ARG A 531 21.82 1.49 -12.76
CA ARG A 531 23.20 1.02 -12.79
C ARG A 531 23.26 -0.33 -13.49
N VAL A 532 23.96 -0.38 -14.62
CA VAL A 532 24.13 -1.61 -15.41
C VAL A 532 25.36 -2.38 -14.97
N SER A 533 26.41 -1.68 -14.56
CA SER A 533 27.65 -2.28 -14.07
C SER A 533 28.47 -1.27 -13.29
N ALA A 534 29.29 -1.75 -12.36
CA ALA A 534 30.35 -0.97 -11.74
C ALA A 534 31.71 -1.63 -12.08
N LEU A 535 32.67 -0.85 -12.55
CA LEU A 535 33.98 -1.31 -13.01
C LEU A 535 35.08 -0.71 -12.15
N SER A 536 36.09 -1.52 -11.83
CA SER A 536 37.27 -1.10 -11.06
C SER A 536 38.55 -1.21 -11.90
N ALA A 537 39.68 -0.79 -11.30
CA ALA A 537 41.01 -1.08 -11.79
C ALA A 537 41.14 -2.53 -12.33
N GLY A 538 41.74 -2.69 -13.51
CA GLY A 538 41.84 -3.97 -14.22
C GLY A 538 40.76 -4.21 -15.28
N SER A 539 39.76 -3.33 -15.35
CA SER A 539 38.67 -3.36 -16.33
C SER A 539 38.84 -2.30 -17.43
N ALA A 540 38.09 -2.46 -18.52
CA ALA A 540 37.96 -1.44 -19.56
C ALA A 540 36.49 -1.14 -19.86
N PHE A 541 36.24 0.06 -20.39
CA PHE A 541 34.93 0.48 -20.90
C PHE A 541 35.06 1.32 -22.17
N GLY A 542 33.96 1.38 -22.92
CA GLY A 542 33.88 2.09 -24.19
C GLY A 542 34.06 1.19 -25.41
N GLU A 543 34.12 -0.12 -25.17
CA GLU A 543 34.32 -1.19 -26.15
C GLU A 543 33.13 -1.38 -27.10
N MET A 544 31.91 -1.13 -26.62
CA MET A 544 30.69 -1.36 -27.43
C MET A 544 30.70 -0.52 -28.71
N ALA A 545 31.06 0.74 -28.56
CA ALA A 545 31.08 1.68 -29.66
C ALA A 545 32.19 1.40 -30.69
N MET A 546 33.23 0.65 -30.30
CA MET A 546 34.24 0.15 -31.25
C MET A 546 33.64 -0.89 -32.21
N LEU A 547 32.68 -1.70 -31.74
CA LEU A 547 32.10 -2.79 -32.52
C LEU A 547 31.01 -2.32 -33.48
N ASP A 548 30.17 -1.36 -33.06
CA ASP A 548 29.03 -0.87 -33.85
C ASP A 548 29.27 0.49 -34.53
N ARG A 549 30.41 1.16 -34.26
CA ARG A 549 30.75 2.52 -34.72
C ARG A 549 29.67 3.55 -34.36
N GLY A 550 29.06 3.39 -33.19
CA GLY A 550 27.98 4.23 -32.68
C GLY A 550 28.43 5.35 -31.73
N LYS A 551 27.45 5.93 -31.04
CA LYS A 551 27.65 6.86 -29.91
C LYS A 551 27.78 6.08 -28.61
N ARG A 552 28.19 6.75 -27.53
CA ARG A 552 28.14 6.15 -26.17
C ARG A 552 26.71 5.72 -25.83
N SER A 553 26.56 4.51 -25.33
CA SER A 553 25.28 3.88 -24.98
C SER A 553 24.86 4.09 -23.51
N ALA A 554 25.74 4.68 -22.69
CA ALA A 554 25.54 4.85 -21.26
C ALA A 554 26.41 5.99 -20.72
N ASP A 555 26.02 6.51 -19.56
CA ASP A 555 26.83 7.41 -18.74
C ASP A 555 27.87 6.61 -17.97
N VAL A 556 29.08 7.16 -17.83
CA VAL A 556 30.14 6.61 -16.98
C VAL A 556 30.54 7.65 -15.95
N LEU A 557 30.25 7.38 -14.68
CA LEU A 557 30.52 8.24 -13.54
C LEU A 557 31.72 7.71 -12.75
N ALA A 558 32.65 8.58 -12.35
CA ALA A 558 33.73 8.22 -11.43
C ALA A 558 33.20 8.17 -9.98
N ASP A 559 33.23 7.00 -9.34
CA ASP A 559 32.76 6.80 -7.96
C ASP A 559 33.79 7.28 -6.93
N GLU A 560 35.06 7.29 -7.31
CA GLU A 560 36.22 7.82 -6.59
C GLU A 560 37.17 8.53 -7.57
N GLU A 561 38.38 8.92 -7.14
CA GLU A 561 39.39 9.40 -8.09
C GLU A 561 39.83 8.26 -9.02
N VAL A 562 39.65 8.44 -10.33
CA VAL A 562 39.90 7.41 -11.34
C VAL A 562 41.04 7.83 -12.25
N THR A 563 42.03 6.95 -12.43
CA THR A 563 43.04 7.12 -13.48
C THR A 563 42.83 6.08 -14.57
N CYS A 564 42.68 6.56 -15.80
CA CYS A 564 42.51 5.73 -16.99
C CYS A 564 43.69 5.89 -17.95
N LEU A 565 44.05 4.80 -18.63
CA LEU A 565 44.76 4.85 -19.91
C LEU A 565 43.72 4.98 -21.02
N VAL A 566 43.76 6.08 -21.76
CA VAL A 566 42.79 6.43 -22.80
C VAL A 566 43.42 6.17 -24.17
N LEU A 567 42.99 5.10 -24.83
CA LEU A 567 43.46 4.68 -26.15
C LEU A 567 42.65 5.38 -27.24
N ASP A 568 43.35 6.06 -28.16
CA ASP A 568 42.76 6.59 -29.39
C ASP A 568 42.48 5.44 -30.37
N TYR A 569 41.22 5.00 -30.39
CA TYR A 569 40.82 3.90 -31.25
C TYR A 569 40.76 4.31 -32.73
N ILE A 570 40.38 5.55 -33.03
CA ILE A 570 40.33 6.04 -34.40
C ILE A 570 41.74 6.05 -35.01
N GLY A 571 42.73 6.48 -34.23
CA GLY A 571 44.15 6.40 -34.60
C GLY A 571 44.59 4.95 -34.88
N LEU A 572 44.25 4.02 -33.99
CA LEU A 572 44.54 2.59 -34.15
C LEU A 572 43.81 1.97 -35.37
N GLU A 573 42.58 2.39 -35.66
CA GLU A 573 41.80 1.90 -36.78
C GLU A 573 42.41 2.34 -38.12
N ALA A 574 42.85 3.60 -38.20
CA ALA A 574 43.49 4.18 -39.38
C ALA A 574 44.87 3.57 -39.70
N ASP A 575 45.60 3.06 -38.70
CA ASP A 575 46.92 2.45 -38.88
C ASP A 575 46.82 1.05 -39.53
N GLN A 576 47.45 0.89 -40.70
CA GLN A 576 47.46 -0.35 -41.51
C GLN A 576 48.73 -1.18 -41.33
N SER A 577 49.60 -0.85 -40.37
CA SER A 577 50.79 -1.64 -40.06
C SER A 577 50.43 -3.04 -39.57
N SER A 578 51.34 -4.00 -39.78
CA SER A 578 51.15 -5.38 -39.30
C SER A 578 50.99 -5.46 -37.78
N LEU A 579 51.67 -4.57 -37.05
CA LEU A 579 51.59 -4.47 -35.59
C LEU A 579 50.22 -3.95 -35.14
N ALA A 580 49.72 -2.86 -35.75
CA ALA A 580 48.38 -2.34 -35.48
C ALA A 580 47.28 -3.37 -35.76
N LEU A 581 47.41 -4.14 -36.84
CA LEU A 581 46.46 -5.20 -37.18
C LEU A 581 46.46 -6.34 -36.13
N SER A 582 47.63 -6.75 -35.64
CA SER A 582 47.75 -7.75 -34.56
C SER A 582 47.08 -7.27 -33.27
N VAL A 583 47.38 -6.04 -32.86
CA VAL A 583 46.79 -5.40 -31.66
C VAL A 583 45.26 -5.30 -31.78
N LYS A 584 44.74 -4.86 -32.92
CA LYS A 584 43.29 -4.81 -33.18
C LYS A 584 42.63 -6.17 -33.02
N LEU A 585 43.21 -7.20 -33.64
CA LEU A 585 42.63 -8.54 -33.64
C LEU A 585 42.60 -9.15 -32.23
N LYS A 586 43.66 -8.95 -31.44
CA LYS A 586 43.70 -9.38 -30.03
C LYS A 586 42.74 -8.60 -29.15
N LEU A 587 42.65 -7.27 -29.31
CA LEU A 587 41.67 -6.43 -28.58
C LEU A 587 40.24 -6.90 -28.84
N VAL A 588 39.84 -7.04 -30.11
CA VAL A 588 38.49 -7.50 -30.48
C VAL A 588 38.21 -8.90 -29.92
N THR A 589 39.20 -9.79 -29.93
CA THR A 589 39.06 -11.14 -29.36
C THR A 589 38.82 -11.10 -27.86
N ASN A 590 39.59 -10.30 -27.12
CA ASN A 590 39.45 -10.18 -25.67
C ASN A 590 38.15 -9.46 -25.28
N ILE A 591 37.76 -8.39 -26.00
CA ILE A 591 36.45 -7.74 -25.86
C ILE A 591 35.31 -8.77 -26.05
N SER A 592 35.39 -9.57 -27.11
CA SER A 592 34.37 -10.59 -27.43
C SER A 592 34.25 -11.66 -26.34
N ARG A 593 35.36 -12.04 -25.70
CA ARG A 593 35.34 -12.99 -24.57
C ARG A 593 34.67 -12.38 -23.34
N GLU A 594 34.96 -11.12 -23.04
CA GLU A 594 34.40 -10.42 -21.88
C GLU A 594 32.90 -10.15 -22.05
N LEU A 595 32.47 -9.67 -23.22
CA LEU A 595 31.05 -9.52 -23.54
C LEU A 595 30.28 -10.85 -23.43
N ASN A 596 30.86 -11.95 -23.91
CA ASN A 596 30.26 -13.28 -23.76
C ASN A 596 30.17 -13.75 -22.30
N ARG A 597 31.09 -13.30 -21.44
CA ARG A 597 31.04 -13.59 -20.00
C ARG A 597 29.89 -12.81 -19.35
N ARG A 598 29.78 -11.51 -19.62
CA ARG A 598 28.71 -10.64 -19.11
C ARG A 598 27.32 -11.08 -19.58
N ILE A 599 27.14 -11.40 -20.86
CA ILE A 599 25.86 -11.91 -21.38
C ILE A 599 25.44 -13.20 -20.66
N ARG A 600 26.36 -14.13 -20.43
CA ARG A 600 26.05 -15.38 -19.73
C ARG A 600 25.64 -15.15 -18.28
N GLN A 601 26.23 -14.15 -17.61
CA GLN A 601 25.85 -13.75 -16.26
C GLN A 601 24.45 -13.14 -16.23
N ASN A 602 24.15 -12.16 -17.09
CA ASN A 602 22.82 -11.54 -17.18
C ASN A 602 21.72 -12.56 -17.53
N VAL A 603 22.02 -13.54 -18.40
CA VAL A 603 21.05 -14.61 -18.73
C VAL A 603 20.77 -15.51 -17.51
N ARG A 604 21.75 -15.75 -16.64
CA ARG A 604 21.53 -16.52 -15.40
C ARG A 604 20.68 -15.73 -14.42
N GLU A 605 21.00 -14.45 -14.21
CA GLU A 605 20.22 -13.54 -13.37
C GLU A 605 18.75 -13.49 -13.80
N ILE A 606 18.47 -13.26 -15.10
CA ILE A 606 17.10 -13.21 -15.63
C ILE A 606 16.34 -14.53 -15.39
N LYS A 607 17.01 -15.68 -15.46
CA LYS A 607 16.38 -16.98 -15.22
C LYS A 607 16.02 -17.19 -13.75
N MET A 608 16.85 -16.72 -12.83
CA MET A 608 16.63 -16.84 -11.39
C MET A 608 15.57 -15.86 -10.88
N LEU A 609 15.53 -14.63 -11.42
CA LEU A 609 14.53 -13.62 -11.04
C LEU A 609 13.12 -13.88 -11.62
N ARG A 610 12.96 -14.90 -12.47
CA ARG A 610 11.67 -15.25 -13.10
C ARG A 610 11.16 -16.65 -12.75
N SER A 611 11.93 -17.42 -11.96
CA SER A 611 11.54 -18.72 -11.43
C SER A 611 10.87 -18.55 -10.07
#